data_AF-A0A958N4V8-F1
#
_entry.id   AF-A0A958N4V8-F1
#
_cell.length_a   1.000
_cell.length_b   1.000
_cell.length_c   1.000
_cell.angle_alpha   90.00
_cell.angle_beta   90.00
_cell.angle_gamma   90.00
#
_symmetry.space_group_name_H-M   'P 1'
#
loop_
_entity.id
_entity.type
_entity.pdbx_description
1 polymer ?
#
loop_
_entity_poly.entity_id
_entity_poly.type
_entity_poly.pdbx_seq_one_letter_code
_entity_poly.pdbx_strand_id
1 'polypeptide(L)'
;MYFKICIILGLFLYNSAFAEDLEQAKAEGYKEALEESANENQLSINTQPDPKPLLPPAGQIPQNIISLGEGDYFSKFVFIADKTTRTMSIWQNENHHTELVAAYPFDMGKKSGDKTILGDLKTPEGIYFFNGT
;
A
#
# COMPACT_ATOMS: atom_id res chain seq x y z
N MET A 1 -25.10 -38.58 40.51
CA MET A 1 -24.68 -37.20 40.86
C MET A 1 -24.27 -36.51 39.56
N TYR A 2 -25.02 -35.45 39.19
CA TYR A 2 -25.07 -34.79 37.88
C TYR A 2 -23.83 -33.92 37.62
N PHE A 3 -22.96 -34.28 36.68
CA PHE A 3 -21.93 -33.35 36.17
C PHE A 3 -21.37 -33.86 34.82
N LYS A 4 -22.17 -33.85 33.75
CA LYS A 4 -21.65 -34.20 32.41
C LYS A 4 -22.40 -33.63 31.19
N ILE A 5 -23.46 -32.84 31.38
CA ILE A 5 -24.29 -32.31 30.28
C ILE A 5 -23.99 -30.84 29.91
N CYS A 6 -23.32 -30.05 30.77
CA CYS A 6 -23.14 -28.62 30.52
C CYS A 6 -22.03 -28.23 29.52
N ILE A 7 -21.07 -29.09 29.18
CA ILE A 7 -19.89 -28.68 28.37
C ILE A 7 -20.18 -28.74 26.86
N ILE A 8 -21.09 -29.61 26.41
CA ILE A 8 -21.33 -29.82 24.95
C ILE A 8 -22.23 -28.72 24.36
N LEU A 9 -23.13 -28.13 25.16
CA LEU A 9 -23.98 -27.01 24.71
C LEU A 9 -23.20 -25.70 24.52
N GLY A 10 -22.10 -25.48 25.25
CA GLY A 10 -21.29 -24.26 25.14
C GLY A 10 -20.47 -24.19 23.84
N LEU A 11 -19.94 -25.33 23.36
CA LEU A 11 -19.12 -25.39 22.14
C LEU A 11 -19.94 -25.31 20.84
N PHE A 12 -21.20 -25.73 20.88
CA PHE A 12 -22.08 -25.65 19.71
C PHE A 12 -22.61 -24.22 19.50
N LEU A 13 -22.86 -23.48 20.59
CA LEU A 13 -23.33 -22.09 20.54
C LEU A 13 -22.19 -21.08 20.25
N TYR A 14 -20.94 -21.40 20.59
CA TYR A 14 -19.80 -20.53 20.26
C TYR A 14 -19.46 -20.54 18.76
N ASN A 15 -19.61 -21.69 18.11
CA ASN A 15 -19.33 -21.83 16.68
C ASN A 15 -20.38 -21.14 15.78
N SER A 16 -21.64 -21.05 16.21
CA SER A 16 -22.68 -20.36 15.43
C SER A 16 -22.50 -18.84 15.46
N ALA A 17 -22.17 -18.26 16.61
CA ALA A 17 -22.00 -16.81 16.76
C ALA A 17 -20.82 -16.27 15.93
N PHE A 18 -19.68 -16.99 15.90
CA PHE A 18 -18.51 -16.55 15.13
C PHE A 18 -18.70 -16.65 13.60
N ALA A 19 -19.52 -17.58 13.13
CA ALA A 19 -19.85 -17.71 11.71
C ALA A 19 -20.76 -16.57 11.22
N GLU A 20 -21.69 -16.12 12.07
CA GLU A 20 -22.57 -14.98 11.78
C GLU A 20 -21.78 -13.66 11.68
N ASP A 21 -20.83 -13.43 12.59
CA ASP A 21 -19.98 -12.23 12.57
C ASP A 21 -19.11 -12.14 11.29
N LEU A 22 -18.61 -13.27 10.78
CA LEU A 22 -17.81 -13.32 9.55
C LEU A 22 -18.64 -13.06 8.29
N GLU A 23 -19.86 -13.58 8.22
CA GLU A 23 -20.79 -13.31 7.12
C GLU A 23 -21.28 -11.86 7.16
N GLN A 24 -21.50 -11.31 8.35
CA GLN A 24 -21.87 -9.91 8.49
C GLN A 24 -20.72 -8.97 8.07
N ALA A 25 -19.48 -9.24 8.48
CA ALA A 25 -18.31 -8.46 8.05
C ALA A 25 -18.07 -8.50 6.52
N LYS A 26 -18.30 -9.66 5.88
CA LYS A 26 -18.24 -9.78 4.42
C LYS A 26 -19.37 -9.02 3.72
N ALA A 27 -20.58 -9.09 4.26
CA ALA A 27 -21.74 -8.41 3.70
C ALA A 27 -21.61 -6.88 3.80
N GLU A 28 -21.04 -6.38 4.89
CA GLU A 28 -20.74 -4.96 5.08
C GLU A 28 -19.67 -4.48 4.09
N GLY A 29 -18.56 -5.23 3.94
CA GLY A 29 -17.52 -4.89 2.95
C GLY A 29 -18.03 -4.94 1.50
N TYR A 30 -18.96 -5.84 1.17
CA TYR A 30 -19.58 -5.91 -0.16
C TYR A 30 -20.53 -4.75 -0.43
N LYS A 31 -21.29 -4.29 0.57
CA LYS A 31 -22.17 -3.12 0.45
C LYS A 31 -21.38 -1.83 0.27
N GLU A 32 -20.29 -1.66 1.01
CA GLU A 32 -19.40 -0.49 0.88
C GLU A 32 -18.79 -0.42 -0.53
N ALA A 33 -18.34 -1.55 -1.09
CA ALA A 33 -17.83 -1.64 -2.45
C ALA A 33 -18.91 -1.34 -3.52
N LEU A 34 -20.15 -1.78 -3.30
CA LEU A 34 -21.27 -1.49 -4.21
C LEU A 34 -21.68 -0.01 -4.17
N GLU A 35 -21.72 0.60 -2.99
CA GLU A 35 -22.01 2.04 -2.84
C GLU A 35 -20.89 2.91 -3.45
N GLU A 36 -19.63 2.49 -3.35
CA GLU A 36 -18.51 3.14 -4.03
C GLU A 36 -18.64 3.04 -5.55
N SER A 37 -19.00 1.86 -6.09
CA SER A 37 -19.22 1.66 -7.54
C SER A 37 -20.42 2.42 -8.10
N ALA A 38 -21.47 2.63 -7.30
CA ALA A 38 -22.65 3.40 -7.72
C ALA A 38 -22.37 4.91 -7.79
N ASN A 39 -21.41 5.40 -7.00
CA ASN A 39 -20.98 6.81 -6.98
C ASN A 39 -19.91 7.13 -8.05
N GLU A 40 -19.26 6.12 -8.63
CA GLU A 40 -18.29 6.29 -9.73
C GLU A 40 -18.93 6.73 -11.06
N ASN A 41 -20.24 6.55 -11.24
CA ASN A 41 -20.96 7.07 -12.41
C ASN A 41 -21.12 8.60 -12.43
N GLN A 42 -20.59 9.30 -11.42
CA GLN A 42 -20.38 10.75 -11.42
C GLN A 42 -18.89 11.10 -11.32
N LEU A 43 -18.03 10.42 -12.09
CA LEU A 43 -16.64 10.83 -12.27
C LEU A 43 -16.57 12.16 -13.03
N SER A 44 -16.69 13.27 -12.30
CA SER A 44 -16.16 14.55 -12.74
C SER A 44 -14.68 14.35 -13.06
N ILE A 45 -14.32 14.54 -14.33
CA ILE A 45 -12.95 14.64 -14.81
C ILE A 45 -12.32 15.89 -14.18
N ASN A 46 -11.89 15.73 -12.95
CA ASN A 46 -11.12 16.71 -12.21
C ASN A 46 -9.69 16.59 -12.74
N THR A 47 -9.44 17.21 -13.90
CA THR A 47 -8.12 17.21 -14.54
C THR A 47 -7.18 18.13 -13.76
N GLN A 48 -6.76 17.68 -12.58
CA GLN A 48 -5.67 18.32 -11.88
C GLN A 48 -4.40 18.10 -12.71
N PRO A 49 -3.68 19.17 -13.10
CA PRO A 49 -2.44 19.03 -13.85
C PRO A 49 -1.40 18.30 -12.98
N ASP A 50 -0.51 17.55 -13.65
CA ASP A 50 0.55 16.82 -12.96
C ASP A 50 1.41 17.79 -12.13
N PRO A 51 1.75 17.41 -10.88
CA PRO A 51 2.61 18.22 -10.06
C PRO A 51 4.00 18.29 -10.69
N LYS A 52 4.67 19.44 -10.55
CA LYS A 52 6.08 19.54 -10.90
C LYS A 52 6.89 18.67 -9.92
N PRO A 53 7.73 17.72 -10.39
CA PRO A 53 8.55 16.89 -9.51
C PRO A 53 9.46 17.75 -8.63
N LEU A 54 9.50 17.44 -7.33
CA LEU A 54 10.42 18.10 -6.41
C LEU A 54 11.76 17.36 -6.42
N LEU A 55 12.80 18.06 -6.87
CA LEU A 55 14.15 17.50 -6.82
C LEU A 55 14.70 17.56 -5.39
N PRO A 56 15.44 16.53 -4.94
CA PRO A 56 16.18 16.59 -3.70
C PRO A 56 17.23 17.71 -3.76
N PRO A 57 17.62 18.30 -2.62
CA PRO A 57 18.71 19.26 -2.58
C PRO A 57 20.01 18.68 -3.15
N ALA A 58 20.77 19.53 -3.86
CA ALA A 58 22.01 19.10 -4.49
C ALA A 58 22.99 18.49 -3.47
N GLY A 59 23.53 17.32 -3.78
CA GLY A 59 24.47 16.60 -2.93
C GLY A 59 23.87 15.93 -1.69
N GLN A 60 22.53 15.92 -1.54
CA GLN A 60 21.86 15.20 -0.46
C GLN A 60 21.23 13.92 -0.97
N ILE A 61 21.39 12.85 -0.18
CA ILE A 61 20.77 11.56 -0.39
C ILE A 61 19.61 11.42 0.62
N PRO A 62 18.44 10.91 0.20
CA PRO A 62 17.34 10.60 1.09
C PRO A 62 17.76 9.68 2.25
N GLN A 63 17.31 10.00 3.46
CA GLN A 63 17.72 9.27 4.69
C GLN A 63 17.34 7.78 4.68
N ASN A 64 16.35 7.41 3.87
CA ASN A 64 15.90 6.03 3.70
C ASN A 64 16.83 5.19 2.80
N ILE A 65 17.81 5.78 2.12
CA ILE A 65 18.87 5.05 1.40
C ILE A 65 20.05 4.85 2.34
N ILE A 66 20.21 3.63 2.86
CA ILE A 66 21.37 3.26 3.69
C ILE A 66 22.52 2.77 2.82
N SER A 67 22.22 1.86 1.89
CA SER A 67 23.17 1.27 0.97
C SER A 67 22.42 0.67 -0.21
N LEU A 68 23.02 0.76 -1.40
CA LEU A 68 22.51 0.17 -2.62
C LEU A 68 23.48 -0.88 -3.12
N GLY A 69 22.94 -1.85 -3.86
CA GLY A 69 23.70 -2.99 -4.34
C GLY A 69 24.90 -2.61 -5.20
N GLU A 70 25.91 -3.48 -5.17
CA GLU A 70 27.01 -3.51 -6.12
C GLU A 70 27.04 -4.87 -6.82
N GLY A 71 27.41 -4.88 -8.10
CA GLY A 71 27.46 -6.10 -8.91
C GLY A 71 26.08 -6.60 -9.36
N ASP A 72 25.96 -7.93 -9.50
CA ASP A 72 24.81 -8.59 -10.15
C ASP A 72 23.77 -9.14 -9.16
N TYR A 73 24.11 -9.23 -7.87
CA TYR A 73 23.26 -9.87 -6.85
C TYR A 73 22.27 -8.92 -6.18
N PHE A 74 22.62 -7.63 -6.11
CA PHE A 74 21.78 -6.61 -5.48
C PHE A 74 21.50 -5.50 -6.48
N SER A 75 20.27 -4.97 -6.47
CA SER A 75 19.89 -3.89 -7.38
C SER A 75 20.75 -2.65 -7.13
N LYS A 76 21.34 -2.13 -8.21
CA LYS A 76 22.00 -0.83 -8.22
C LYS A 76 21.00 0.33 -8.18
N PHE A 77 19.76 0.08 -8.56
CA PHE A 77 18.70 1.08 -8.65
C PHE A 77 17.73 0.98 -7.48
N VAL A 78 17.25 2.13 -7.03
CA VAL A 78 16.12 2.25 -6.11
C VAL A 78 15.14 3.32 -6.59
N PHE A 79 13.87 3.04 -6.41
CA PHE A 79 12.78 3.98 -6.63
C PHE A 79 12.31 4.49 -5.27
N ILE A 80 12.22 5.80 -5.13
CA ILE A 80 11.64 6.43 -3.95
C ILE A 80 10.39 7.18 -4.38
N ALA A 81 9.24 6.66 -3.95
CA ALA A 81 7.95 7.30 -4.14
C ALA A 81 7.59 8.10 -2.88
N ASP A 82 7.59 9.43 -3.00
CA ASP A 82 7.14 10.33 -1.94
C ASP A 82 5.67 10.73 -2.19
N LYS A 83 4.77 10.18 -1.36
CA LYS A 83 3.33 10.45 -1.40
C LYS A 83 2.98 11.90 -1.07
N THR A 84 3.81 12.59 -0.30
CA THR A 84 3.54 13.97 0.13
C THR A 84 3.79 14.96 -1.01
N THR A 85 4.87 14.75 -1.77
CA THR A 85 5.27 15.61 -2.89
C THR A 85 4.81 15.08 -4.24
N ARG A 86 4.15 13.90 -4.28
CA ARG A 86 3.75 13.20 -5.51
C ARG A 86 4.91 13.09 -6.51
N THR A 87 6.09 12.78 -5.98
CA THR A 87 7.33 12.69 -6.75
C THR A 87 7.91 11.30 -6.61
N MET A 88 8.22 10.67 -7.75
CA MET A 88 9.03 9.46 -7.79
C MET A 88 10.43 9.82 -8.25
N SER A 89 11.42 9.56 -7.40
CA SER A 89 12.84 9.75 -7.72
C SER A 89 13.53 8.40 -7.93
N ILE A 90 14.42 8.36 -8.91
CA ILE A 90 15.21 7.19 -9.27
C ILE A 90 16.64 7.47 -8.88
N TRP A 91 17.22 6.57 -8.10
CA TRP A 91 18.60 6.66 -7.65
C TRP A 91 19.37 5.43 -8.10
N GLN A 92 20.64 5.64 -8.39
CA GLN A 92 21.57 4.58 -8.80
C GLN A 92 22.81 4.63 -7.94
N ASN A 93 23.36 3.46 -7.64
CA ASN A 93 24.74 3.33 -7.20
C ASN A 93 25.65 3.09 -8.40
N GLU A 94 26.55 4.03 -8.64
CA GLU A 94 27.56 3.96 -9.68
C GLU A 94 28.93 4.25 -9.04
N ASN A 95 29.89 3.35 -9.18
CA ASN A 95 31.24 3.49 -8.61
C ASN A 95 31.29 3.89 -7.12
N HIS A 96 30.44 3.28 -6.29
CA HIS A 96 30.29 3.58 -4.85
C HIS A 96 29.70 4.97 -4.54
N HIS A 97 29.14 5.65 -5.55
CA HIS A 97 28.46 6.92 -5.41
C HIS A 97 26.97 6.76 -5.71
N THR A 98 26.14 7.21 -4.76
CA THR A 98 24.69 7.26 -4.95
C THR A 98 24.32 8.56 -5.65
N GLU A 99 23.69 8.42 -6.81
CA GLU A 99 23.37 9.53 -7.71
C GLU A 99 21.87 9.56 -8.02
N LEU A 100 21.31 10.77 -8.12
CA LEU A 100 19.96 10.96 -8.64
C LEU A 100 19.99 10.82 -10.16
N VAL A 101 19.25 9.85 -10.69
CA VAL A 101 19.12 9.61 -12.13
C VAL A 101 18.02 10.49 -12.73
N ALA A 102 16.84 10.48 -12.11
CA ALA A 102 15.67 11.20 -12.62
C ALA A 102 14.61 11.41 -11.53
N ALA A 103 13.69 12.33 -11.77
CA ALA A 103 12.49 12.53 -10.96
C ALA A 103 11.27 12.79 -11.87
N TYR A 104 10.15 12.16 -11.52
CA TYR A 104 8.92 12.19 -12.29
C TYR A 104 7.70 12.47 -11.39
N PRO A 105 6.61 13.05 -11.92
CA PRO A 105 5.36 13.10 -11.19
C PRO A 105 4.88 11.66 -10.97
N PHE A 106 4.25 11.44 -9.83
CA PHE A 106 3.75 10.13 -9.43
C PHE A 106 2.30 10.23 -8.98
N ASP A 107 1.49 9.33 -9.51
CA ASP A 107 0.11 9.14 -9.09
C ASP A 107 0.02 8.06 -8.02
N MET A 108 -0.79 8.34 -7.01
CA MET A 108 -1.03 7.47 -5.87
C MET A 108 -2.51 7.15 -5.73
N GLY A 109 -2.81 6.15 -4.89
CA GLY A 109 -4.17 5.81 -4.54
C GLY A 109 -4.98 7.04 -4.08
N LYS A 110 -6.28 7.03 -4.38
CA LYS A 110 -7.20 8.13 -4.07
C LYS A 110 -7.29 8.44 -2.58
N LYS A 111 -7.08 7.44 -1.71
CA LYS A 111 -7.14 7.58 -0.25
C LYS A 111 -5.71 7.68 0.31
N SER A 112 -5.55 8.51 1.33
CA SER A 112 -4.28 8.68 2.07
C SER A 112 -4.10 7.59 3.15
N GLY A 113 -2.89 7.52 3.71
CA GLY A 113 -2.50 6.56 4.75
C GLY A 113 -2.06 5.20 4.20
N ASP A 114 -1.88 4.25 5.10
CA ASP A 114 -1.33 2.93 4.80
C ASP A 114 -2.36 1.98 4.24
N LYS A 115 -1.92 1.21 3.24
CA LYS A 115 -2.69 0.11 2.68
C LYS A 115 -2.73 -1.05 3.66
N THR A 116 -3.92 -1.44 4.10
CA THR A 116 -4.11 -2.56 5.04
C THR A 116 -4.98 -3.67 4.48
N ILE A 117 -5.86 -3.35 3.51
CA ILE A 117 -6.79 -4.30 2.91
C ILE A 117 -6.85 -4.15 1.39
N LEU A 118 -7.32 -5.20 0.70
CA LEU A 118 -7.57 -5.14 -0.73
C LEU A 118 -8.70 -4.13 -1.01
N GLY A 119 -8.55 -3.33 -2.07
CA GLY A 119 -9.59 -2.37 -2.48
C GLY A 119 -9.64 -1.04 -1.70
N ASP A 120 -8.80 -0.81 -0.67
CA ASP A 120 -8.84 0.44 0.11
C ASP A 120 -8.37 1.72 -0.64
N LEU A 121 -8.07 1.63 -1.93
CA LEU A 121 -7.63 2.75 -2.78
C LEU A 121 -6.42 3.52 -2.23
N LYS A 122 -5.55 2.90 -1.42
CA LYS A 122 -4.31 3.50 -0.89
C LYS A 122 -3.08 2.93 -1.57
N THR A 123 -2.04 3.76 -1.72
CA THR A 123 -0.70 3.28 -2.08
C THR A 123 0.01 2.77 -0.83
N PRO A 124 0.56 1.53 -0.85
CA PRO A 124 1.28 0.96 0.29
C PRO A 124 2.56 1.75 0.62
N GLU A 125 2.92 1.79 1.90
CA GLU A 125 4.16 2.39 2.40
C GLU A 125 5.09 1.28 2.92
N GLY A 126 6.37 1.34 2.57
CA GLY A 126 7.34 0.32 2.94
C GLY A 126 8.45 0.14 1.91
N ILE A 127 9.29 -0.87 2.14
CA ILE A 127 10.35 -1.28 1.20
C ILE A 127 9.85 -2.48 0.41
N TYR A 128 9.81 -2.35 -0.90
CA TYR A 128 9.34 -3.37 -1.83
C TYR A 128 10.40 -3.69 -2.86
N PHE A 129 10.39 -4.94 -3.35
CA PHE A 129 11.31 -5.41 -4.39
C PHE A 129 10.52 -5.81 -5.63
N PHE A 130 11.02 -5.43 -6.79
CA PHE A 130 10.50 -5.93 -8.06
C PHE A 130 11.03 -7.34 -8.28
N ASN A 131 10.14 -8.33 -8.17
CA ASN A 131 10.47 -9.70 -8.53
C ASN A 131 10.12 -9.88 -10.01
N GLY A 132 11.11 -9.70 -10.89
CA GLY A 132 11.01 -10.13 -12.29
C GLY A 132 10.97 -11.66 -12.35
N THR A 133 10.19 -12.20 -13.28
CA THR A 133 10.26 -13.63 -13.65
C THR A 133 11.26 -13.83 -14.76
#